data_AF-A0A086ZH87-F1
#
_entry.id   AF-A0A086ZH87-F1
#
_cell.length_a   1.000
_cell.length_b   1.000
_cell.length_c   1.000
_cell.angle_alpha   90.00
_cell.angle_beta   90.00
_cell.angle_gamma   90.00
#
_symmetry.space_group_name_H-M   'P 1'
#
loop_
_entity.id
_entity.type
_entity.pdbx_description
1 polymer ?
#
loop_
_entity_poly.entity_id
_entity_poly.type
_entity_poly.pdbx_seq_one_letter_code
_entity_poly.pdbx_strand_id
1 'polypeptide(L)'
;MPYSERIKGDISRIDDQRASLTGEIASTKKRLTQLRAALEHVHRKQNHFEDEQANRRAALRNLQWSGLQNRSAQRYAEMMGNMILGGAYTNVNDTFNECIRLIKNQIEEAELQIPDLERIIGNLDTERAAYQQDLNHALACEQEDKQRENLRMEARRRGEW
;
A
#
# COMPACT_ATOMS: atom_id res chain seq x y z
N MET A 1 39.10 15.23 3.90
CA MET A 1 38.27 14.28 4.69
C MET A 1 38.88 12.90 4.54
N PRO A 2 39.07 12.12 5.63
CA PRO A 2 39.51 10.73 5.54
C PRO A 2 38.53 9.92 4.67
N TYR A 3 39.03 8.93 3.93
CA TYR A 3 38.20 8.07 3.08
C TYR A 3 37.17 7.30 3.91
N SER A 4 37.55 6.81 5.10
CA SER A 4 36.67 6.14 6.06
C SER A 4 35.47 7.01 6.50
N GLU A 5 35.67 8.31 6.72
CA GLU A 5 34.59 9.24 7.08
C GLU A 5 33.57 9.44 5.94
N ARG A 6 34.03 9.39 4.68
CA ARG A 6 33.12 9.46 3.53
C ARG A 6 32.22 8.22 3.46
N ILE A 7 32.79 7.02 3.62
CA ILE A 7 32.03 5.76 3.58
C ILE A 7 31.02 5.69 4.72
N LYS A 8 31.37 6.14 5.93
CA LYS A 8 30.40 6.27 7.03
C LYS A 8 29.22 7.14 6.66
N GLY A 9 29.46 8.25 5.96
CA GLY A 9 28.41 9.13 5.45
C GLY A 9 27.49 8.43 4.44
N ASP A 10 28.05 7.66 3.52
CA ASP A 10 27.29 6.90 2.53
C ASP A 10 26.45 5.78 3.18
N ILE A 11 27.00 5.06 4.16
CA ILE A 11 26.25 4.08 4.97
C ILE A 11 25.07 4.74 5.69
N SER A 12 25.30 5.89 6.33
CA SER A 12 24.24 6.61 7.04
C SER A 12 23.09 7.01 6.11
N ARG A 13 23.41 7.47 4.89
CA ARG A 13 22.40 7.82 3.88
C ARG A 13 21.58 6.61 3.45
N ILE A 14 22.22 5.47 3.25
CA ILE A 14 21.52 4.22 2.91
C ILE A 14 20.60 3.80 4.07
N ASP A 15 21.08 3.89 5.32
CA ASP A 15 20.28 3.57 6.50
C ASP A 15 19.05 4.49 6.60
N ASP A 16 19.19 5.78 6.33
CA ASP A 16 18.07 6.74 6.29
C ASP A 16 17.07 6.42 5.17
N GLN A 17 17.55 6.13 3.96
CA GLN A 17 16.71 5.73 2.82
C GLN A 17 15.94 4.45 3.11
N ARG A 18 16.61 3.44 3.67
CA ARG A 18 16.00 2.17 4.08
C ARG A 18 14.91 2.38 5.12
N ALA A 19 15.15 3.23 6.12
CA ALA A 19 14.15 3.56 7.13
C ALA A 19 12.91 4.23 6.51
N SER A 20 13.11 5.17 5.56
CA SER A 20 12.03 5.82 4.82
C SER A 20 11.17 4.81 4.05
N LEU A 21 11.81 3.96 3.24
CA LEU A 21 11.11 2.95 2.43
C LEU A 21 10.38 1.92 3.31
N THR A 22 10.95 1.56 4.47
CA THR A 22 10.29 0.69 5.45
C THR A 22 9.01 1.34 5.99
N GLY A 23 9.05 2.64 6.28
CA GLY A 23 7.88 3.42 6.65
C GLY A 23 6.83 3.47 5.54
N GLU A 24 7.24 3.64 4.29
CA GLU A 24 6.35 3.62 3.13
C GLU A 24 5.65 2.27 2.97
N ILE A 25 6.37 1.14 3.13
CA ILE A 25 5.78 -0.20 3.12
C ILE A 25 4.74 -0.35 4.23
N ALA A 26 5.06 0.07 5.45
CA ALA A 26 4.12 -0.01 6.57
C ALA A 26 2.84 0.80 6.30
N SER A 27 2.99 2.02 5.74
CA SER A 27 1.86 2.87 5.38
C SER A 27 1.01 2.26 4.26
N THR A 28 1.65 1.64 3.26
CA THR A 28 1.00 0.97 2.13
C THR A 28 0.24 -0.27 2.60
N LYS A 29 0.83 -1.09 3.48
CA LYS A 29 0.17 -2.25 4.11
C LYS A 29 -1.06 -1.83 4.91
N LYS A 30 -0.98 -0.72 5.67
CA LYS A 30 -2.13 -0.15 6.38
C LYS A 30 -3.23 0.30 5.42
N ARG A 31 -2.87 1.01 4.34
CA ARG A 31 -3.80 1.44 3.28
C ARG A 31 -4.49 0.23 2.64
N LEU A 32 -3.76 -0.84 2.35
CA LEU A 32 -4.30 -2.09 1.81
C LEU A 32 -5.40 -2.68 2.72
N THR A 33 -5.15 -2.76 4.03
CA THR A 33 -6.15 -3.23 5.00
C THR A 33 -7.41 -2.36 4.98
N GLN A 34 -7.25 -1.04 4.91
CA GLN A 34 -8.37 -0.09 4.84
C GLN A 34 -9.17 -0.26 3.54
N LEU A 35 -8.49 -0.40 2.40
CA LEU A 35 -9.14 -0.61 1.09
C LEU A 35 -9.93 -1.92 1.05
N ARG A 36 -9.37 -3.01 1.59
CA ARG A 36 -10.08 -4.30 1.68
C ARG A 36 -11.33 -4.20 2.56
N ALA A 37 -11.25 -3.50 3.69
CA ALA A 37 -12.41 -3.25 4.54
C ALA A 37 -13.46 -2.37 3.85
N ALA A 38 -13.03 -1.35 3.09
CA ALA A 38 -13.91 -0.50 2.30
C ALA A 38 -14.62 -1.31 1.19
N LEU A 39 -13.89 -2.18 0.49
CA LEU A 39 -14.45 -3.06 -0.54
C LEU A 39 -15.56 -3.96 0.03
N GLU A 40 -15.31 -4.58 1.18
CA GLU A 40 -16.30 -5.40 1.87
C GLU A 40 -17.53 -4.57 2.31
N HIS A 41 -17.30 -3.34 2.79
CA HIS A 41 -18.38 -2.43 3.14
C HIS A 41 -19.26 -2.08 1.92
N VAL A 42 -18.65 -1.78 0.78
CA VAL A 42 -19.37 -1.48 -0.46
C VAL A 42 -20.18 -2.69 -0.94
N HIS A 43 -19.60 -3.90 -0.90
CA HIS A 43 -20.34 -5.12 -1.22
C HIS A 43 -21.56 -5.33 -0.31
N ARG A 44 -21.42 -5.12 1.01
CA ARG A 44 -22.58 -5.19 1.93
C ARG A 44 -23.67 -4.19 1.58
N LYS A 45 -23.29 -2.96 1.19
CA LYS A 45 -24.25 -1.92 0.78
C LYS A 45 -24.94 -2.26 -0.54
N GLN A 46 -24.21 -2.82 -1.51
CA GLN A 46 -24.77 -3.30 -2.77
C GLN A 46 -25.78 -4.42 -2.53
N ASN A 47 -25.42 -5.45 -1.76
CA ASN A 47 -26.33 -6.56 -1.43
C ASN A 47 -27.59 -6.05 -0.72
N HIS A 48 -27.42 -5.16 0.27
CA HIS A 48 -28.56 -4.58 0.98
C HIS A 48 -29.48 -3.78 0.05
N PHE A 49 -28.91 -3.01 -0.88
CA PHE A 49 -29.68 -2.31 -1.89
C PHE A 49 -30.44 -3.30 -2.79
N GLU A 50 -29.80 -4.37 -3.26
CA GLU A 50 -30.47 -5.40 -4.07
C GLU A 50 -31.62 -6.08 -3.32
N ASP A 51 -31.42 -6.40 -2.03
CA ASP A 51 -32.44 -6.96 -1.15
C ASP A 51 -33.63 -6.01 -0.97
N GLU A 52 -33.39 -4.72 -0.71
CA GLU A 52 -34.45 -3.73 -0.65
C GLU A 52 -35.25 -3.67 -1.96
N GLN A 53 -34.57 -3.72 -3.10
CA GLN A 53 -35.23 -3.68 -4.39
C GLN A 53 -35.99 -4.98 -4.68
N ALA A 54 -35.49 -6.14 -4.24
CA ALA A 54 -36.20 -7.41 -4.30
C ALA A 54 -37.49 -7.36 -3.44
N ASN A 55 -37.40 -6.84 -2.22
CA ASN A 55 -38.55 -6.67 -1.32
C ASN A 55 -39.60 -5.71 -1.89
N ARG A 56 -39.18 -4.58 -2.47
CA ARG A 56 -40.10 -3.64 -3.15
C ARG A 56 -40.80 -4.31 -4.33
N ARG A 57 -40.07 -5.07 -5.16
CA ARG A 57 -40.65 -5.84 -6.27
C ARG A 57 -41.67 -6.87 -5.79
N ALA A 58 -41.38 -7.59 -4.71
CA ALA A 58 -42.31 -8.55 -4.12
C ALA A 58 -43.59 -7.87 -3.59
N ALA A 59 -43.44 -6.74 -2.89
CA ALA A 59 -44.58 -5.97 -2.38
C ALA A 59 -45.50 -5.46 -3.51
N LEU A 60 -44.91 -4.96 -4.61
CA LEU A 60 -45.70 -4.52 -5.77
C LEU A 60 -46.42 -5.69 -6.47
N ARG A 61 -45.78 -6.86 -6.60
CA ARG A 61 -46.44 -8.07 -7.13
C ARG A 61 -47.61 -8.49 -6.24
N ASN A 62 -47.43 -8.48 -4.92
CA ASN A 62 -48.49 -8.80 -3.97
C ASN A 62 -49.65 -7.80 -4.06
N LEU A 63 -49.37 -6.51 -4.23
CA LEU A 63 -50.39 -5.47 -4.45
C LEU A 63 -51.16 -5.70 -5.75
N GLN A 64 -50.47 -6.08 -6.83
CA GLN A 64 -51.11 -6.39 -8.11
C GLN A 64 -52.04 -7.60 -8.00
N TRP A 65 -51.63 -8.62 -7.23
CA TRP A 65 -52.41 -9.83 -6.99
C TRP A 65 -53.59 -9.61 -6.03
N SER A 66 -53.42 -8.85 -4.94
CA SER A 66 -54.51 -8.57 -4.00
C SER A 66 -55.48 -7.51 -4.54
N GLY A 67 -55.00 -6.61 -5.39
CA GLY A 67 -55.77 -5.57 -6.08
C GLY A 67 -56.54 -6.05 -7.31
N LEU A 68 -56.82 -7.35 -7.46
CA LEU A 68 -57.51 -7.93 -8.63
C LEU A 68 -58.82 -7.22 -9.01
N GLN A 69 -59.48 -6.52 -8.08
CA GLN A 69 -60.69 -5.72 -8.34
C GLN A 69 -60.47 -4.19 -8.32
N ASN A 70 -59.27 -3.70 -7.98
CA ASN A 70 -58.97 -2.28 -7.90
C ASN A 70 -57.96 -1.85 -8.98
N ARG A 71 -58.48 -1.32 -10.09
CA ARG A 71 -57.71 -0.80 -11.23
C ARG A 71 -56.65 0.24 -10.83
N SER A 72 -56.92 1.06 -9.82
CA SER A 72 -55.98 2.09 -9.37
C SER A 72 -54.77 1.47 -8.67
N ALA A 73 -54.98 0.44 -7.86
CA ALA A 73 -53.90 -0.31 -7.21
C ALA A 73 -53.03 -1.05 -8.23
N GLN A 74 -53.64 -1.64 -9.27
CA GLN A 74 -52.91 -2.28 -10.37
C GLN A 74 -52.06 -1.29 -11.15
N ARG A 75 -52.63 -0.15 -11.58
CA ARG A 75 -51.87 0.90 -12.30
C ARG A 75 -50.73 1.48 -11.47
N TYR A 76 -50.96 1.67 -10.17
CA TYR A 76 -49.90 2.11 -9.26
C TYR A 76 -48.76 1.09 -9.20
N ALA A 77 -49.09 -0.20 -9.06
CA ALA A 77 -48.10 -1.28 -9.02
C ALA A 77 -47.26 -1.37 -10.30
N GLU A 78 -47.90 -1.23 -11.47
CA GLU A 78 -47.23 -1.19 -12.78
C GLU A 78 -46.31 0.03 -12.92
N MET A 79 -46.80 1.23 -12.59
CA MET A 79 -46.02 2.46 -12.68
C MET A 79 -44.80 2.42 -11.75
N MET A 80 -44.99 2.00 -10.50
CA MET A 80 -43.89 1.88 -9.54
C MET A 80 -42.92 0.74 -9.89
N GLY A 81 -43.42 -0.35 -10.48
CA GLY A 81 -42.57 -1.44 -10.97
C GLY A 81 -41.59 -0.96 -12.04
N ASN A 82 -42.08 -0.16 -13.00
CA ASN A 82 -41.25 0.46 -14.03
C ASN A 82 -40.26 1.49 -13.44
N MET A 83 -40.64 2.18 -12.36
CA MET A 83 -39.76 3.14 -11.69
C MET A 83 -38.62 2.44 -10.91
N ILE A 84 -38.92 1.32 -10.25
CA ILE A 84 -37.94 0.49 -9.52
C ILE A 84 -36.99 -0.24 -10.47
N LEU A 85 -37.46 -0.64 -11.65
CA LEU A 85 -36.61 -1.22 -12.70
C LEU A 85 -36.01 -0.16 -13.64
N GLY A 86 -36.34 1.10 -13.41
CA GLY A 86 -35.98 2.21 -14.27
C GLY A 86 -34.56 2.74 -14.00
N GLY A 87 -34.25 3.87 -14.64
CA GLY A 87 -32.89 4.43 -14.67
C GLY A 87 -32.26 4.75 -13.31
N ALA A 88 -33.05 4.93 -12.26
CA ALA A 88 -32.51 5.17 -10.91
C ALA A 88 -31.83 3.92 -10.31
N TYR A 89 -32.38 2.72 -10.56
CA TYR A 89 -31.79 1.47 -10.08
C TYR A 89 -30.48 1.17 -10.80
N THR A 90 -30.48 1.28 -12.13
CA THR A 90 -29.29 1.04 -12.94
C THR A 90 -28.18 2.01 -12.55
N ASN A 91 -28.49 3.30 -12.38
CA ASN A 91 -27.51 4.31 -11.99
C ASN A 91 -26.86 4.02 -10.63
N VAL A 92 -27.65 3.63 -9.62
CA VAL A 92 -27.09 3.26 -8.30
C VAL A 92 -26.21 2.01 -8.39
N ASN A 93 -26.64 0.99 -9.14
CA ASN A 93 -25.86 -0.22 -9.32
C ASN A 93 -24.56 0.04 -10.10
N ASP A 94 -24.61 0.86 -11.15
CA ASP A 94 -23.43 1.27 -11.92
C ASP A 94 -22.45 2.05 -11.02
N THR A 95 -22.96 2.89 -10.13
CA THR A 95 -22.14 3.60 -9.13
C THR A 95 -21.47 2.63 -8.16
N PHE A 96 -22.17 1.59 -7.68
CA PHE A 96 -21.55 0.55 -6.85
C PHE A 96 -20.44 -0.18 -7.60
N ASN A 97 -20.71 -0.59 -8.85
CA ASN A 97 -19.73 -1.30 -9.68
C ASN A 97 -18.49 -0.43 -9.94
N GLU A 98 -18.68 0.86 -10.22
CA GLU A 98 -17.57 1.80 -10.42
C GLU A 98 -16.74 1.99 -9.14
N CYS A 99 -17.38 2.16 -7.98
CA CYS A 99 -16.69 2.21 -6.69
C CYS A 99 -15.89 0.93 -6.42
N ILE A 100 -16.49 -0.24 -6.67
CA ILE A 100 -15.81 -1.54 -6.51
C ILE A 100 -14.59 -1.62 -7.42
N ARG A 101 -14.73 -1.22 -8.68
CA ARG A 101 -13.65 -1.21 -9.67
C ARG A 101 -12.50 -0.30 -9.22
N LEU A 102 -12.79 0.93 -8.79
CA LEU A 102 -11.78 1.88 -8.31
C LEU A 102 -11.04 1.35 -7.08
N ILE A 103 -11.76 0.77 -6.11
CA ILE A 103 -11.14 0.20 -4.92
C ILE A 103 -10.25 -0.99 -5.28
N LYS A 104 -10.71 -1.88 -6.18
CA LYS A 104 -9.90 -3.02 -6.65
C LYS A 104 -8.62 -2.56 -7.33
N ASN A 105 -8.70 -1.58 -8.23
CA ASN A 105 -7.51 -1.02 -8.87
C ASN A 105 -6.51 -0.48 -7.83
N GLN A 106 -6.98 0.25 -6.82
CA GLN A 106 -6.09 0.76 -5.75
C GLN A 106 -5.49 -0.35 -4.88
N ILE A 107 -6.22 -1.45 -4.68
CA ILE A 107 -5.70 -2.64 -4.00
C ILE A 107 -4.57 -3.25 -4.84
N GLU A 108 -4.81 -3.48 -6.14
CA GLU A 108 -3.81 -4.03 -7.06
C GLU A 108 -2.54 -3.16 -7.13
N GLU A 109 -2.70 -1.84 -7.26
CA GLU A 109 -1.58 -0.89 -7.21
C GLU A 109 -0.77 -1.01 -5.91
N ALA A 110 -1.44 -1.09 -4.75
CA ALA A 110 -0.77 -1.24 -3.47
C ALA A 110 -0.09 -2.62 -3.33
N GLU A 111 -0.68 -3.69 -3.87
CA GLU A 111 -0.12 -5.04 -3.87
C GLU A 111 1.13 -5.15 -4.76
N LEU A 112 1.20 -4.37 -5.85
CA LEU A 112 2.40 -4.27 -6.69
C LEU A 112 3.47 -3.38 -6.07
N GLN A 113 3.08 -2.30 -5.39
CA GLN A 113 4.02 -1.34 -4.79
C GLN A 113 4.86 -1.97 -3.66
N ILE A 114 4.25 -2.81 -2.81
CA ILE A 114 4.94 -3.45 -1.68
C ILE A 114 6.17 -4.27 -2.10
N PRO A 115 6.07 -5.26 -3.01
CA PRO A 115 7.22 -6.08 -3.41
C PRO A 115 8.28 -5.26 -4.15
N ASP A 116 7.90 -4.21 -4.88
CA ASP A 116 8.88 -3.31 -5.51
C ASP A 116 9.70 -2.55 -4.47
N LEU A 117 9.05 -2.00 -3.43
CA LEU A 117 9.76 -1.36 -2.31
C LEU A 117 10.64 -2.36 -1.54
N GLU A 118 10.14 -3.58 -1.30
CA GLU A 118 10.91 -4.65 -0.64
C GLU A 118 12.14 -5.04 -1.47
N ARG A 119 12.03 -5.07 -2.80
CA ARG A 119 13.17 -5.30 -3.72
C ARG A 119 14.19 -4.16 -3.65
N ILE A 120 13.75 -2.90 -3.61
CA ILE A 120 14.64 -1.75 -3.48
C ILE A 120 15.39 -1.82 -2.14
N ILE A 121 14.70 -2.14 -1.05
CA ILE A 121 15.34 -2.33 0.26
C ILE A 121 16.39 -3.46 0.20
N GLY A 122 16.08 -4.57 -0.46
CA GLY A 122 17.04 -5.67 -0.64
C GLY A 122 18.32 -5.20 -1.35
N ASN A 123 18.19 -4.39 -2.40
CA ASN A 123 19.35 -3.80 -3.08
C ASN A 123 20.15 -2.88 -2.16
N LEU A 124 19.46 -2.01 -1.40
CA LEU A 124 20.11 -1.14 -0.41
C LEU A 124 20.84 -1.93 0.68
N ASP A 125 20.28 -3.06 1.14
CA ASP A 125 20.94 -3.94 2.11
C ASP A 125 22.23 -4.54 1.53
N THR A 126 22.23 -4.92 0.25
CA THR A 126 23.45 -5.40 -0.44
C THR A 126 24.50 -4.30 -0.61
N GLU A 127 24.07 -3.09 -0.98
CA GLU A 127 24.95 -1.95 -1.16
C GLU A 127 25.56 -1.50 0.17
N ARG A 128 24.75 -1.45 1.23
CA ARG A 128 25.20 -1.17 2.60
C ARG A 128 26.25 -2.17 3.06
N ALA A 129 26.05 -3.47 2.78
CA ALA A 129 27.01 -4.51 3.14
C ALA A 129 28.36 -4.33 2.42
N ALA A 130 28.35 -3.93 1.15
CA ALA A 130 29.56 -3.62 0.40
C ALA A 130 30.30 -2.41 1.01
N TYR A 131 29.61 -1.30 1.29
CA TYR A 131 30.23 -0.15 1.95
C TYR A 131 30.75 -0.48 3.35
N GLN A 132 30.07 -1.35 4.09
CA GLN A 132 30.55 -1.80 5.40
C GLN A 132 31.86 -2.58 5.29
N GLN A 133 32.01 -3.41 4.25
CA GLN A 133 33.25 -4.13 3.98
C GLN A 133 34.39 -3.15 3.61
N ASP A 134 34.10 -2.18 2.74
CA ASP A 134 35.07 -1.15 2.35
C ASP A 134 35.50 -0.28 3.54
N LEU A 135 34.57 0.05 4.43
CA LEU A 135 34.86 0.77 5.67
C LEU A 135 35.79 -0.03 6.57
N ASN A 136 35.52 -1.32 6.76
CA ASN A 136 36.36 -2.20 7.59
C ASN A 136 37.78 -2.28 7.03
N HIS A 137 37.92 -2.40 5.70
CA HIS A 137 39.22 -2.40 5.03
C HIS A 137 39.95 -1.06 5.20
N ALA A 138 39.25 0.07 4.98
CA ALA A 138 39.84 1.40 5.14
C ALA A 138 40.34 1.64 6.57
N LEU A 139 39.55 1.25 7.58
CA LEU A 139 39.94 1.37 8.99
C LEU A 139 41.14 0.49 9.34
N ALA A 140 41.24 -0.72 8.78
CA ALA A 140 42.40 -1.59 8.97
C ALA A 140 43.67 -0.94 8.41
N CYS A 141 43.63 -0.44 7.17
CA CYS A 141 44.77 0.28 6.58
C CYS A 141 45.19 1.50 7.40
N GLU A 142 44.23 2.32 7.85
CA GLU A 142 44.51 3.49 8.68
C GLU A 142 45.15 3.10 10.03
N GLN A 143 44.78 1.96 10.61
CA GLN A 143 45.40 1.45 11.83
C GLN A 143 46.84 0.98 11.59
N GLU A 144 47.08 0.25 10.51
CA GLU A 144 48.43 -0.19 10.12
C GLU A 144 49.36 1.00 9.87
N ASP A 145 48.90 2.04 9.18
CA ASP A 145 49.68 3.24 8.92
C ASP A 145 50.03 3.99 10.22
N LYS A 146 49.06 4.12 11.14
CA LYS A 146 49.30 4.70 12.47
C LYS A 146 50.30 3.88 13.29
N GLN A 147 50.22 2.55 13.23
CA GLN A 147 51.17 1.67 13.92
C GLN A 147 52.58 1.82 13.34
N ARG A 148 52.72 1.83 12.00
CA ARG A 148 54.00 2.06 11.32
C ARG A 148 54.58 3.43 11.65
N GLU A 149 53.76 4.47 11.70
CA GLU A 149 54.17 5.81 12.07
C GLU A 149 54.63 5.88 13.54
N ASN A 150 53.90 5.25 14.46
CA ASN A 150 54.31 5.15 15.87
C ASN A 150 55.67 4.45 16.02
N LEU A 151 55.87 3.30 15.34
CA LEU A 151 57.15 2.59 15.35
C LEU A 151 58.30 3.45 14.79
N ARG A 152 58.06 4.20 13.71
CA ARG A 152 59.03 5.16 13.17
C ARG A 152 59.36 6.26 14.18
N MET A 153 58.35 6.82 14.84
CA MET A 153 58.53 7.86 15.84
C MET A 153 59.27 7.35 17.09
N GLU A 154 59.02 6.10 17.50
CA GLU A 154 59.75 5.44 18.59
C GLU A 154 61.22 5.18 18.24
N ALA A 155 61.52 4.68 17.03
CA ALA A 155 62.89 4.52 16.55
C ALA A 155 63.66 5.85 16.55
N ARG A 156 63.02 6.93 16.08
CA ARG A 156 63.56 8.30 16.15
C ARG A 156 63.85 8.75 17.59
N ARG A 157 62.96 8.42 18.54
CA ARG A 157 63.14 8.73 19.97
C ARG A 157 64.28 7.93 20.60
N ARG A 158 64.55 6.72 20.11
CA ARG A 158 65.68 5.88 20.56
C ARG A 158 67.02 6.26 19.92
N GLY A 159 67.04 7.17 18.94
CA GLY A 159 68.26 7.59 18.25
C GLY A 159 68.76 6.58 17.20
N GLU A 160 67.91 5.60 16.84
CA GLU A 160 68.17 4.62 15.80
C GLU A 160 67.78 5.27 14.46
N TRP A 161 68.77 5.78 13.72
CA TRP A 161 68.60 6.28 12.34
C TRP A 161 69.38 5.40 11.37
#